data_AF-A0A958E4T6-F1
#
_entry.id   AF-A0A958E4T6-F1
#
_cell.length_a   1.000
_cell.length_b   1.000
_cell.length_c   1.000
_cell.angle_alpha   90.00
_cell.angle_beta   90.00
_cell.angle_gamma   90.00
#
_symmetry.space_group_name_H-M   'P 1'
#
loop_
_entity.id
_entity.type
_entity.pdbx_description
1 polymer ?
#
loop_
_entity_poly.entity_id
_entity_poly.type
_entity_poly.pdbx_seq_one_letter_code
_entity_poly.pdbx_strand_id
1 'polypeptide(L)'
;RLQMANAHMQLYQHPDAIELYTTLIRTPDGAIASEAIYHLGMLYLQQNQVDEAESIFSQSIGVGESADYYRLSSLAQLAAIYENIGKDSKAVSAYQLLVNSTSEERWVVAAEERIQALTDLKAAK
;
A
#
# COMPACT_ATOMS: atom_id res chain seq x y z
N ARG A 1 -11.63 -16.81 -2.92
CA ARG A 1 -10.81 -16.14 -3.95
C ARG A 1 -11.66 -15.69 -5.16
N LEU A 2 -12.41 -16.56 -5.86
CA LEU A 2 -13.23 -16.14 -7.04
C LEU A 2 -14.43 -15.20 -6.75
N GLN A 3 -14.97 -15.16 -5.53
CA GLN A 3 -16.05 -14.22 -5.19
C GLN A 3 -15.58 -12.77 -4.98
N MET A 4 -14.31 -12.56 -4.62
CA MET A 4 -13.74 -11.21 -4.44
C MET A 4 -13.50 -10.56 -5.81
N ALA A 5 -12.90 -11.30 -6.75
CA ALA A 5 -12.68 -10.86 -8.14
C ALA A 5 -13.97 -10.51 -8.91
N ASN A 6 -15.09 -11.20 -8.66
CA ASN A 6 -16.35 -10.89 -9.34
C ASN A 6 -17.08 -9.68 -8.74
N ALA A 7 -16.87 -9.38 -7.45
CA ALA A 7 -17.33 -8.15 -6.81
C ALA A 7 -16.55 -6.91 -7.32
N HIS A 8 -15.29 -7.12 -7.72
CA HIS A 8 -14.36 -6.06 -8.12
C HIS A 8 -14.78 -5.23 -9.34
N MET A 9 -15.53 -5.77 -10.31
CA MET A 9 -15.83 -5.04 -11.55
C MET A 9 -17.15 -4.23 -11.50
N GLN A 10 -18.03 -4.51 -10.54
CA GLN A 10 -19.32 -3.80 -10.41
C GLN A 10 -19.41 -2.86 -9.20
N LEU A 11 -18.50 -2.95 -8.23
CA LEU A 11 -18.58 -2.20 -6.96
C LEU A 11 -17.53 -1.07 -6.82
N TYR A 12 -17.06 -0.48 -7.92
CA TYR A 12 -16.22 0.72 -7.91
C TYR A 12 -16.92 2.00 -7.39
N GLN A 13 -18.15 1.87 -6.86
CA GLN A 13 -18.95 2.97 -6.30
C GLN A 13 -19.80 2.59 -5.07
N HIS A 14 -19.54 1.45 -4.41
CA HIS A 14 -20.47 0.93 -3.41
C HIS A 14 -19.91 0.93 -1.97
N PRO A 15 -20.60 1.56 -1.00
CA PRO A 15 -20.31 1.46 0.44
C PRO A 15 -20.11 0.02 0.93
N ASP A 16 -20.81 -0.93 0.31
CA ASP A 16 -20.73 -2.36 0.57
C ASP A 16 -19.30 -2.92 0.42
N ALA A 17 -18.51 -2.39 -0.52
CA ALA A 17 -17.12 -2.80 -0.72
C ALA A 17 -16.21 -2.32 0.43
N ILE A 18 -16.41 -1.08 0.89
CA ILE A 18 -15.67 -0.53 2.02
C ILE A 18 -15.97 -1.34 3.29
N GLU A 19 -17.24 -1.63 3.56
CA GLU A 19 -17.64 -2.44 4.72
C GLU A 19 -17.05 -3.85 4.66
N LEU A 20 -17.10 -4.49 3.49
CA LEU A 20 -16.53 -5.82 3.27
C LEU A 20 -15.03 -5.83 3.56
N TYR A 21 -14.25 -4.95 2.94
CA TYR A 21 -12.80 -4.93 3.17
C TYR A 21 -12.47 -4.54 4.60
N THR A 22 -13.20 -3.60 5.21
CA THR A 22 -13.02 -3.23 6.63
C THR A 22 -13.18 -4.44 7.55
N THR A 23 -14.10 -5.35 7.22
CA THR A 23 -14.30 -6.60 7.97
C THR A 23 -13.14 -7.59 7.71
N LEU A 24 -12.70 -7.72 6.45
CA LEU A 24 -11.66 -8.66 6.06
C LEU A 24 -10.27 -8.32 6.62
N ILE A 25 -9.96 -7.02 6.79
CA ILE A 25 -8.71 -6.59 7.43
C ILE A 25 -8.57 -7.11 8.86
N ARG A 26 -9.70 -7.35 9.56
CA ARG A 26 -9.72 -7.85 10.94
C ARG A 26 -9.60 -9.37 11.04
N THR A 27 -9.48 -10.06 9.90
CA THR A 27 -9.34 -11.52 9.92
C THR A 27 -7.94 -11.93 10.38
N PRO A 28 -7.79 -13.08 11.07
CA PRO A 28 -6.46 -13.58 11.47
C PRO A 28 -5.59 -14.04 10.30
N ASP A 29 -6.17 -14.21 9.10
CA ASP A 29 -5.46 -14.65 7.91
C ASP A 29 -4.73 -13.46 7.30
N GLY A 30 -3.41 -13.45 7.44
CA GLY A 30 -2.55 -12.36 6.98
C GLY A 30 -2.61 -12.12 5.46
N ALA A 31 -2.90 -13.14 4.64
CA ALA A 31 -3.01 -12.99 3.19
C ALA A 31 -4.37 -12.37 2.79
N ILE A 32 -5.44 -12.75 3.48
CA ILE A 32 -6.75 -12.12 3.30
C ILE A 32 -6.70 -10.66 3.78
N ALA A 33 -6.07 -10.42 4.93
CA ALA A 33 -5.95 -9.09 5.48
C ALA A 33 -5.06 -8.18 4.61
N SER A 34 -3.94 -8.66 4.06
CA SER A 34 -3.09 -7.86 3.16
C SER A 34 -3.81 -7.49 1.85
N GLU A 35 -4.54 -8.43 1.25
CA GLU A 35 -5.38 -8.19 0.07
C GLU A 35 -6.46 -7.15 0.36
N ALA A 36 -7.15 -7.27 1.50
CA ALA A 36 -8.18 -6.31 1.91
C ALA A 36 -7.63 -4.91 2.20
N ILE A 37 -6.46 -4.81 2.84
CA ILE A 37 -5.76 -3.53 3.05
C ILE A 37 -5.49 -2.85 1.72
N TYR A 38 -4.92 -3.58 0.75
CA TYR A 38 -4.59 -3.03 -0.55
C TYR A 38 -5.82 -2.47 -1.25
N HIS A 39 -6.89 -3.27 -1.35
CA HIS A 39 -8.09 -2.86 -2.05
C HIS A 39 -8.83 -1.72 -1.37
N LEU A 40 -8.93 -1.73 -0.04
CA LEU A 40 -9.56 -0.63 0.69
C LEU A 40 -8.78 0.68 0.53
N GLY A 41 -7.44 0.64 0.60
CA GLY A 41 -6.60 1.81 0.36
C GLY A 41 -6.78 2.36 -1.06
N MET A 42 -6.88 1.48 -2.07
CA MET A 42 -7.15 1.90 -3.45
C MET A 42 -8.54 2.54 -3.62
N LEU A 43 -9.57 2.03 -2.95
CA LEU A 43 -10.90 2.63 -2.97
C LEU A 43 -10.90 4.04 -2.37
N TYR A 44 -10.15 4.27 -1.29
CA TYR A 44 -10.00 5.61 -0.72
C TYR A 44 -9.24 6.55 -1.66
N LEU A 45 -8.15 6.09 -2.29
CA LEU A 45 -7.44 6.89 -3.31
C LEU A 45 -8.34 7.29 -4.48
N GLN A 46 -9.18 6.38 -4.97
CA GLN A 46 -10.14 6.68 -6.06
C GLN A 46 -11.17 7.75 -5.66
N GLN A 47 -11.50 7.84 -4.37
CA GLN A 47 -12.38 8.86 -3.81
C GLN A 47 -11.64 10.15 -3.43
N ASN A 48 -10.35 10.27 -3.75
CA ASN A 48 -9.46 11.35 -3.32
C ASN A 48 -9.33 11.49 -1.79
N GLN A 49 -9.64 10.42 -1.06
CA GLN A 49 -9.52 10.32 0.40
C GLN A 49 -8.09 9.87 0.76
N VAL A 50 -7.13 10.77 0.58
CA VAL A 50 -5.70 10.44 0.73
C VAL A 50 -5.32 10.12 2.17
N ASP A 51 -5.93 10.79 3.15
CA ASP A 51 -5.65 10.56 4.58
C ASP A 51 -6.13 9.19 5.04
N GLU A 52 -7.34 8.78 4.60
CA GLU A 52 -7.88 7.46 4.85
C GLU A 52 -7.05 6.38 4.14
N ALA A 53 -6.62 6.63 2.91
CA ALA A 53 -5.70 5.73 2.20
C ALA A 53 -4.36 5.57 2.94
N GLU A 54 -3.73 6.67 3.40
CA GLU A 54 -2.52 6.64 4.23
C GLU A 54 -2.74 5.73 5.46
N SER A 55 -3.85 5.95 6.17
CA SER A 55 -4.20 5.17 7.36
C SER A 55 -4.37 3.68 7.06
N ILE A 56 -5.03 3.33 5.95
CA ILE A 56 -5.24 1.92 5.60
C ILE A 56 -3.95 1.27 5.15
N PHE A 57 -3.20 1.87 4.21
CA PHE A 57 -1.96 1.26 3.72
C PHE A 57 -0.90 1.11 4.82
N SER A 58 -0.89 1.99 5.83
CA SER A 58 0.02 1.87 6.99
C SER A 58 -0.14 0.54 7.74
N GLN A 59 -1.33 -0.06 7.72
CA GLN A 59 -1.58 -1.34 8.38
C GLN A 59 -0.84 -2.51 7.72
N SER A 60 -0.43 -2.38 6.45
CA SER A 60 0.32 -3.43 5.74
C SER A 60 1.70 -3.71 6.33
N ILE A 61 2.26 -2.78 7.12
CA ILE A 61 3.58 -2.93 7.75
C ILE A 61 3.63 -4.19 8.63
N GLY A 62 2.53 -4.50 9.34
CA GLY A 62 2.45 -5.59 10.31
C GLY A 62 1.54 -6.76 9.93
N VAL A 63 1.13 -6.88 8.67
CA VAL A 63 0.16 -7.88 8.21
C VAL A 63 0.75 -8.73 7.07
N GLY A 64 0.42 -10.02 7.05
CA GLY A 64 0.82 -10.94 5.97
C GLY A 64 2.29 -11.35 6.00
N GLU A 65 2.67 -12.18 5.04
CA GLU A 65 4.08 -12.53 4.81
C GLU A 65 4.83 -11.34 4.21
N SER A 66 6.13 -11.20 4.49
CA SER A 66 6.90 -10.04 4.05
C SER A 66 6.85 -9.84 2.53
N ALA A 67 6.97 -10.94 1.77
CA ALA A 67 6.97 -10.95 0.31
C ALA A 67 5.56 -11.10 -0.30
N ASP A 68 4.49 -11.01 0.49
CA ASP A 68 3.13 -11.05 -0.04
C ASP A 68 2.89 -9.89 -1.02
N TYR A 69 2.33 -10.20 -2.19
CA TYR A 69 2.17 -9.23 -3.27
C TYR A 69 1.33 -8.00 -2.86
N TYR A 70 0.24 -8.21 -2.13
CA TYR A 70 -0.65 -7.12 -1.73
C TYR A 70 -0.06 -6.28 -0.60
N ARG A 71 0.71 -6.92 0.29
CA ARG A 71 1.53 -6.22 1.28
C ARG A 71 2.57 -5.32 0.60
N LEU A 72 3.36 -5.87 -0.33
CA LEU A 72 4.37 -5.11 -1.09
C LEU A 72 3.74 -3.95 -1.86
N SER A 73 2.60 -4.21 -2.54
CA SER A 73 1.86 -3.17 -3.26
C SER A 73 1.36 -2.07 -2.34
N SER A 74 0.86 -2.41 -1.15
CA SER A 74 0.42 -1.44 -0.13
C SER A 74 1.57 -0.59 0.40
N LEU A 75 2.75 -1.18 0.62
CA LEU A 75 3.95 -0.44 1.02
C LEU A 75 4.40 0.55 -0.05
N ALA A 76 4.34 0.16 -1.33
CA ALA A 76 4.66 1.04 -2.44
C ALA A 76 3.68 2.23 -2.53
N GLN A 77 2.38 1.98 -2.37
CA GLN A 77 1.36 3.04 -2.34
C GLN A 77 1.56 3.98 -1.14
N LEU A 78 1.86 3.43 0.05
CA LEU A 78 2.14 4.23 1.23
C LEU A 78 3.36 5.14 1.03
N ALA A 79 4.43 4.61 0.45
CA ALA A 79 5.64 5.37 0.15
C ALA A 79 5.36 6.52 -0.83
N ALA A 80 4.61 6.24 -1.91
CA ALA A 80 4.20 7.24 -2.89
C ALA A 80 3.30 8.33 -2.28
N ILE A 81 2.38 7.97 -1.39
CA ILE A 81 1.55 8.94 -0.65
C ILE A 81 2.45 9.86 0.18
N TYR A 82 3.38 9.29 0.95
CA TYR A 82 4.30 10.09 1.76
C TYR A 82 5.15 11.05 0.95
N GLU A 83 5.61 10.62 -0.22
CA GLU A 83 6.35 11.47 -1.14
C GLU A 83 5.47 12.61 -1.68
N ASN A 84 4.26 12.31 -2.15
CA ASN A 84 3.35 13.31 -2.71
C ASN A 84 2.96 14.41 -1.71
N ILE A 85 2.90 14.08 -0.42
CA ILE A 85 2.58 15.04 0.65
C ILE A 85 3.84 15.66 1.30
N GLY A 86 5.02 15.45 0.72
CA GLY A 86 6.28 16.05 1.16
C GLY A 86 6.85 15.48 2.47
N LYS A 87 6.39 14.31 2.91
CA LYS A 87 6.93 13.58 4.07
C LYS A 87 8.10 12.67 3.61
N ASP A 88 9.12 13.24 2.97
CA ASP A 88 10.21 12.52 2.29
C ASP A 88 10.90 11.47 3.19
N SER A 89 11.14 11.77 4.47
CA SER A 89 11.78 10.81 5.39
C SER A 89 10.91 9.58 5.67
N LYS A 90 9.57 9.75 5.69
CA LYS A 90 8.64 8.62 5.80
C LYS A 90 8.57 7.83 4.49
N ALA A 91 8.60 8.52 3.35
CA ALA A 91 8.63 7.88 2.04
C ALA A 91 9.87 6.98 1.89
N VAL A 92 11.06 7.50 2.20
CA VAL A 92 12.32 6.73 2.20
C VAL A 92 12.22 5.52 3.13
N SER A 93 11.68 5.68 4.34
CA SER A 93 11.52 4.56 5.28
C SER A 93 10.59 3.46 4.73
N ALA A 94 9.49 3.84 4.08
CA ALA A 94 8.54 2.91 3.48
C ALA A 94 9.14 2.20 2.25
N TYR A 95 9.86 2.92 1.38
CA TYR A 95 10.59 2.32 0.26
C TYR A 95 11.68 1.36 0.74
N GLN A 96 12.43 1.70 1.80
CA GLN A 96 13.43 0.80 2.35
C GLN A 96 12.81 -0.48 2.93
N LEU A 97 11.66 -0.36 3.60
CA LEU A 97 10.91 -1.53 4.06
C LEU A 97 10.47 -2.41 2.90
N LEU A 98 10.02 -1.82 1.79
CA LEU A 98 9.65 -2.54 0.57
C LEU A 98 10.85 -3.33 -0.01
N VAL A 99 12.01 -2.67 -0.18
CA VAL A 99 13.25 -3.31 -0.64
C VAL A 99 13.64 -4.49 0.27
N ASN A 100 13.57 -4.29 1.59
CA ASN A 100 13.96 -5.32 2.56
C ASN A 100 12.95 -6.48 2.65
N SER A 101 11.75 -6.32 2.07
CA SER A 101 10.66 -7.30 2.18
C SER A 101 10.60 -8.29 1.01
N THR A 102 11.34 -8.05 -0.07
CA THR A 102 11.28 -8.86 -1.29
C THR A 102 12.65 -9.01 -1.97
N SER A 103 12.84 -10.08 -2.73
CA SER A 103 13.98 -10.26 -3.64
C SER A 103 13.59 -10.02 -5.11
N GLU A 104 12.36 -9.55 -5.37
CA GLU A 104 11.90 -9.23 -6.73
C GLU A 104 12.58 -7.95 -7.22
N GLU A 105 13.45 -8.09 -8.22
CA GLU A 105 14.26 -7.00 -8.78
C GLU A 105 13.42 -5.78 -9.18
N ARG A 106 12.24 -5.99 -9.79
CA ARG A 106 11.35 -4.89 -10.21
C ARG A 106 10.95 -3.96 -9.06
N TRP A 107 10.70 -4.51 -7.87
CA TRP A 107 10.29 -3.73 -6.70
C TRP A 107 11.50 -3.03 -6.09
N VAL A 108 12.63 -3.74 -6.03
CA VAL A 108 13.90 -3.24 -5.49
C VAL A 108 14.39 -2.05 -6.31
N VAL A 109 14.55 -2.21 -7.61
CA VAL A 109 15.04 -1.15 -8.51
C VAL A 109 14.15 0.08 -8.44
N ALA A 110 12.84 -0.09 -8.56
CA ALA A 110 11.90 1.04 -8.51
C ALA A 110 11.96 1.78 -7.16
N ALA A 111 12.06 1.07 -6.04
CA ALA A 111 12.13 1.68 -4.72
C ALA A 111 13.47 2.38 -4.47
N GLU A 112 14.59 1.79 -4.90
CA GLU A 112 15.93 2.37 -4.78
C GLU A 112 16.07 3.66 -5.59
N GLU A 113 15.53 3.70 -6.81
CA GLU A 113 15.49 4.92 -7.62
C GLU A 113 14.76 6.06 -6.90
N ARG A 114 13.63 5.77 -6.24
CA ARG A 114 12.89 6.78 -5.45
C ARG A 114 13.65 7.21 -4.21
N ILE A 115 14.28 6.29 -3.48
CA ILE A 115 15.11 6.60 -2.31
C ILE A 115 16.25 7.55 -2.70
N GLN A 116 16.94 7.26 -3.81
CA GLN A 116 18.03 8.09 -4.30
C GLN A 116 17.54 9.50 -4.67
N ALA A 117 16.46 9.59 -5.46
CA ALA A 117 15.87 10.85 -5.87
C ALA A 117 15.46 11.73 -4.67
N LEU A 118 14.82 11.15 -3.66
CA LEU A 118 14.41 11.84 -2.44
C LEU A 118 15.59 12.32 -1.59
N THR A 119 16.67 11.53 -1.55
CA THR A 119 17.88 11.86 -0.78
C THR A 119 18.67 12.98 -1.45
N ASP A 120 18.81 12.94 -2.77
CA ASP A 120 19.51 13.97 -3.54
C ASP A 120 18.78 15.32 -3.48
N LEU A 121 17.44 15.30 -3.57
CA LEU A 121 16.62 16.49 -3.42
C LEU A 121 16.83 17.17 -2.06
N LYS A 122 17.00 16.37 -1.00
CA LYS A 122 17.27 16.88 0.35
C LYS A 122 18.67 17.47 0.47
N ALA A 123 19.67 16.88 -0.19
CA ALA A 123 21.05 17.37 -0.17
C ALA A 123 21.24 18.69 -0.95
N ALA A 124 20.35 18.97 -1.90
CA ALA A 124 20.38 20.19 -2.72
C ALA A 124 19.71 21.42 -2.08
N LYS A 125 19.04 21.26 -0.93
CA LYS A 125 18.36 22.34 -0.16
C LYS A 125 19.24 22.81 0.99
#